data_AF-A0A523AD42-F1
#
_entry.id   AF-A0A523AD42-F1
#
_cell.length_a   1.000
_cell.length_b   1.000
_cell.length_c   1.000
_cell.angle_alpha   90.00
_cell.angle_beta   90.00
_cell.angle_gamma   90.00
#
_symmetry.space_group_name_H-M   'P 1'
#
loop_
_entity.id
_entity.type
_entity.pdbx_description
1 polymer ?
#
loop_
_entity_poly.entity_id
_entity_poly.type
_entity_poly.pdbx_seq_one_letter_code
_entity_poly.pdbx_strand_id
1 'polypeptide(L)'
;MVVIVGAGYSGLLCAKRLKERGVKVRVFDFREPGGELLVFTKIPEFREHYGKFIDEMNSAISEVEVERGCVVSANPVKVLTPMGIEIINDSAVIAAGAVDCNPWTYGKRPPGVFSPETAIKLIAYGYSIGRRILLAGEDKVLDLLETVLGRKCEVERTKSTEVYVEGDKRVQSVEADGEEFKCDTLILFRGRKTFNPKNLQGELIGNAIVKGYDYSSVKKSVEDYINLKYSR
;
A
#
# COMPACT_ATOMS: atom_id res chain seq x y z
N MET A 1 -21.85 -6.09 -16.02
CA MET A 1 -20.67 -6.83 -15.52
C MET A 1 -19.96 -5.91 -14.53
N VAL A 2 -18.98 -6.37 -13.75
CA VAL A 2 -18.17 -5.47 -12.91
C VAL A 2 -16.71 -5.57 -13.33
N VAL A 3 -16.09 -4.44 -13.66
CA VAL A 3 -14.64 -4.37 -13.88
C VAL A 3 -13.98 -3.80 -12.63
N ILE A 4 -12.98 -4.50 -12.11
CA ILE A 4 -12.23 -4.08 -10.91
C ILE A 4 -10.81 -3.71 -11.33
N VAL A 5 -10.37 -2.52 -10.90
CA VAL A 5 -9.02 -2.01 -11.15
C VAL A 5 -8.17 -2.18 -9.91
N GLY A 6 -7.15 -3.03 -9.99
CA GLY A 6 -6.25 -3.37 -8.89
C GLY A 6 -6.57 -4.74 -8.29
N ALA A 7 -5.54 -5.58 -8.19
CA ALA A 7 -5.56 -6.92 -7.62
C ALA A 7 -4.78 -6.98 -6.29
N GLY A 8 -4.78 -5.90 -5.52
CA GLY A 8 -4.45 -5.96 -4.09
C GLY A 8 -5.57 -6.62 -3.30
N TYR A 9 -5.40 -6.71 -1.97
CA TYR A 9 -6.39 -7.30 -1.06
C TYR A 9 -7.84 -6.86 -1.35
N SER A 10 -8.08 -5.56 -1.52
CA SER A 10 -9.42 -5.01 -1.73
C SER A 10 -10.08 -5.51 -3.01
N GLY A 11 -9.33 -5.51 -4.13
CA GLY A 11 -9.87 -5.92 -5.42
C GLY A 11 -10.09 -7.43 -5.51
N LEU A 12 -9.16 -8.22 -4.96
CA LEU A 12 -9.29 -9.67 -4.88
C LEU A 12 -10.48 -10.09 -4.01
N LEU A 13 -10.62 -9.51 -2.81
CA LEU A 13 -11.76 -9.78 -1.93
C LEU A 13 -13.08 -9.39 -2.62
N CYS A 14 -13.15 -8.19 -3.22
CA CYS A 14 -14.33 -7.72 -3.92
C CYS A 14 -14.73 -8.67 -5.06
N ALA A 15 -13.75 -9.07 -5.88
CA ALA A 15 -13.97 -9.99 -6.99
C ALA A 15 -14.51 -11.35 -6.52
N LYS A 16 -13.88 -11.94 -5.49
CA LYS A 16 -14.31 -13.21 -4.91
C LYS A 16 -15.75 -13.13 -4.41
N ARG A 17 -16.08 -12.13 -3.60
CA ARG A 17 -17.44 -11.93 -3.05
C ARG A 17 -18.51 -11.70 -4.12
N LEU A 18 -18.19 -10.92 -5.15
CA LEU A 18 -19.11 -10.69 -6.25
C LEU A 18 -19.34 -11.96 -7.07
N LYS A 19 -18.29 -12.76 -7.31
CA LYS A 19 -18.41 -14.09 -7.95
C LYS A 19 -19.27 -15.05 -7.11
N GLU A 20 -19.10 -15.09 -5.79
CA GLU A 20 -19.95 -15.87 -4.87
C GLU A 20 -21.44 -15.49 -4.98
N ARG A 21 -21.75 -14.23 -5.35
CA ARG A 21 -23.10 -13.74 -5.59
C ARG A 21 -23.61 -13.96 -7.03
N GLY A 22 -22.83 -14.59 -7.90
CA GLY A 22 -23.17 -14.84 -9.31
C GLY A 22 -22.94 -13.64 -10.23
N VAL A 23 -22.22 -12.61 -9.78
CA VAL A 23 -21.90 -11.43 -10.60
C VAL A 23 -20.70 -11.76 -11.48
N LYS A 24 -20.80 -11.46 -12.79
CA LYS A 24 -19.67 -11.54 -13.72
C LYS A 24 -18.67 -10.42 -13.41
N VAL A 25 -17.43 -10.80 -13.11
CA VAL A 25 -16.33 -9.89 -12.74
C VAL A 25 -15.14 -10.06 -13.68
N ARG A 26 -14.45 -8.97 -13.99
CA ARG A 26 -13.10 -8.98 -14.55
C ARG A 26 -12.18 -8.12 -13.69
N VAL A 27 -10.97 -8.59 -13.42
CA VAL A 27 -9.99 -7.89 -12.57
C VAL A 27 -8.76 -7.59 -13.39
N PHE A 28 -8.32 -6.33 -13.37
CA PHE A 28 -7.09 -5.91 -14.04
C PHE A 28 -6.07 -5.38 -13.05
N ASP A 29 -4.83 -5.83 -13.16
CA ASP A 29 -3.68 -5.23 -12.49
C ASP A 29 -2.47 -5.18 -13.43
N PHE A 30 -1.62 -4.18 -13.25
CA PHE A 30 -0.37 -4.05 -14.01
C PHE A 30 0.77 -4.87 -13.39
N ARG A 31 0.64 -5.26 -12.12
CA ARG A 31 1.55 -6.09 -11.33
C ARG A 31 0.96 -7.48 -11.09
N GLU A 32 1.71 -8.31 -10.38
CA GLU A 32 1.21 -9.58 -9.85
C GLU A 32 0.12 -9.38 -8.78
N PRO A 33 -0.84 -10.32 -8.65
CA PRO A 33 -1.86 -10.28 -7.61
C PRO A 33 -1.28 -10.26 -6.19
N GLY A 34 -1.98 -9.59 -5.28
CA GLY A 34 -1.71 -9.56 -3.85
C GLY A 34 -1.30 -8.19 -3.31
N GLY A 35 -0.81 -7.29 -4.16
CA GLY A 35 -0.49 -5.92 -3.78
C GLY A 35 0.48 -5.83 -2.60
N GLU A 36 0.20 -4.95 -1.64
CA GLU A 36 1.08 -4.70 -0.49
C GLU A 36 1.17 -5.89 0.48
N LEU A 37 0.06 -6.62 0.71
CA LEU A 37 0.08 -7.79 1.59
C LEU A 37 1.02 -8.89 1.08
N LEU A 38 1.24 -9.00 -0.24
CA LEU A 38 2.23 -9.92 -0.79
C LEU A 38 3.65 -9.60 -0.28
N VAL A 39 3.99 -8.31 -0.15
CA VAL A 39 5.27 -7.87 0.44
C VAL A 39 5.33 -8.25 1.92
N PHE A 40 4.23 -8.05 2.65
CA PHE A 40 4.15 -8.34 4.08
C PHE A 40 4.35 -9.83 4.39
N THR A 41 3.98 -10.74 3.48
CA THR A 41 4.23 -12.18 3.65
C THR A 41 5.70 -12.56 3.83
N LYS A 42 6.63 -11.68 3.41
CA LYS A 42 8.08 -11.91 3.43
C LYS A 42 8.75 -11.45 4.73
N ILE A 43 8.03 -10.73 5.60
CA ILE A 43 8.54 -10.26 6.89
C ILE A 43 7.74 -10.96 7.99
N PRO A 44 8.36 -11.79 8.85
CA PRO A 44 7.64 -12.62 9.83
C PRO A 44 6.65 -11.86 10.72
N GLU A 45 7.05 -10.70 11.25
CA GLU A 45 6.27 -9.86 12.15
C GLU A 45 5.04 -9.27 11.44
N PHE A 46 5.21 -8.86 10.18
CA PHE A 46 4.09 -8.40 9.36
C PHE A 46 3.18 -9.57 8.97
N ARG A 47 3.75 -10.73 8.63
CA ARG A 47 2.98 -11.94 8.32
C ARG A 47 2.12 -12.38 9.50
N GLU A 48 2.66 -12.35 10.71
CA GLU A 48 1.94 -12.65 11.94
C GLU A 48 0.82 -11.62 12.18
N HIS A 49 1.14 -10.33 12.12
CA HIS A 49 0.18 -9.26 12.38
C HIS A 49 -0.98 -9.25 11.37
N TYR A 50 -0.70 -9.48 10.09
CA TYR A 50 -1.68 -9.44 9.00
C TYR A 50 -2.20 -10.81 8.57
N GLY A 51 -1.90 -11.88 9.32
CA GLY A 51 -2.10 -13.27 8.91
C GLY A 51 -3.50 -13.56 8.35
N LYS A 52 -4.54 -13.15 9.08
CA LYS A 52 -5.94 -13.29 8.63
C LYS A 52 -6.20 -12.70 7.24
N PHE A 53 -5.68 -11.51 6.97
CA PHE A 53 -5.89 -10.81 5.69
C PHE A 53 -5.04 -11.41 4.57
N ILE A 54 -3.83 -11.88 4.91
CA ILE A 54 -2.96 -12.61 3.99
C ILE A 54 -3.61 -13.93 3.57
N ASP A 55 -4.22 -14.67 4.50
CA ASP A 55 -4.90 -15.93 4.19
C ASP A 55 -6.13 -15.71 3.31
N GLU A 56 -6.94 -14.69 3.62
CA GLU A 56 -8.08 -14.28 2.78
C GLU A 56 -7.62 -13.87 1.37
N MET A 57 -6.53 -13.10 1.26
CA MET A 57 -5.92 -12.72 -0.01
C MET A 57 -5.46 -13.96 -0.81
N ASN A 58 -4.71 -14.87 -0.18
CA ASN A 58 -4.19 -16.06 -0.85
C ASN A 58 -5.31 -16.97 -1.36
N SER A 59 -6.37 -17.13 -0.57
CA SER A 59 -7.58 -17.83 -1.02
C SER A 59 -8.20 -17.14 -2.25
N ALA A 60 -8.35 -15.82 -2.23
CA ALA A 60 -8.89 -15.09 -3.37
C ALA A 60 -8.00 -15.18 -4.63
N ILE A 61 -6.67 -15.16 -4.49
CA ILE A 61 -5.73 -15.36 -5.62
C ILE A 61 -5.97 -16.69 -6.32
N SER A 62 -6.31 -17.76 -5.59
CA SER A 62 -6.56 -19.08 -6.18
C SER A 62 -7.90 -19.19 -6.93
N GLU A 63 -8.84 -18.26 -6.68
CA GLU A 63 -10.22 -18.33 -7.18
C GLU A 63 -10.57 -17.21 -8.18
N VAL A 64 -9.76 -16.15 -8.22
CA VAL A 64 -9.99 -14.96 -9.05
C VAL A 64 -8.93 -14.90 -10.13
N GLU A 65 -9.37 -14.98 -11.38
CA GLU A 65 -8.51 -14.71 -12.53
C GLU A 65 -8.22 -13.21 -12.61
N VAL A 66 -6.93 -12.86 -12.66
CA VAL A 66 -6.46 -11.49 -12.79
C VAL A 66 -5.77 -11.33 -14.14
N GLU A 67 -6.29 -10.40 -14.93
CA GLU A 67 -5.76 -10.08 -16.24
C GLU A 67 -4.68 -9.00 -16.13
N ARG A 68 -3.53 -9.24 -16.76
CA ARG A 68 -2.45 -8.27 -16.77
C ARG A 68 -2.76 -7.10 -17.70
N GLY A 69 -2.95 -5.91 -17.14
CA GLY A 69 -3.25 -4.72 -17.92
C GLY A 69 -3.26 -3.44 -17.09
N CYS A 70 -3.00 -2.31 -17.75
CA CYS A 70 -3.09 -0.99 -17.13
C CYS A 70 -4.38 -0.30 -17.56
N VAL A 71 -5.30 -0.08 -16.60
CA VAL A 71 -6.53 0.66 -16.85
C VAL A 71 -6.24 2.15 -16.93
N VAL A 72 -6.59 2.78 -18.06
CA VAL A 72 -6.32 4.20 -18.36
C VAL A 72 -7.58 5.06 -18.45
N SER A 73 -8.75 4.42 -18.49
CA SER A 73 -10.08 5.06 -18.39
C SER A 73 -11.01 4.10 -17.65
N ALA A 74 -11.92 4.62 -16.83
CA ALA A 74 -12.87 3.83 -16.05
C ALA A 74 -14.32 3.93 -16.56
N ASN A 75 -14.59 4.82 -17.53
CA ASN A 75 -15.89 4.92 -18.22
C ASN A 75 -15.76 5.55 -19.62
N PRO A 76 -15.90 4.77 -20.72
CA PRO A 76 -15.86 3.30 -20.71
C PRO A 76 -14.49 2.83 -20.18
N VAL A 77 -14.41 1.58 -19.71
CA VAL A 77 -13.13 1.02 -19.31
C VAL A 77 -12.22 0.88 -20.53
N LYS A 78 -11.02 1.45 -20.46
CA LYS A 78 -9.96 1.24 -21.44
C LYS A 78 -8.76 0.61 -20.76
N VAL A 79 -8.32 -0.54 -21.24
CA VAL A 79 -7.19 -1.30 -20.68
C VAL A 79 -6.07 -1.39 -21.71
N LEU A 80 -4.88 -0.97 -21.31
CA LEU A 80 -3.64 -1.26 -22.05
C LEU A 80 -3.18 -2.65 -21.68
N THR A 81 -3.29 -3.59 -22.62
CA THR A 81 -2.80 -4.96 -22.49
C THR A 81 -1.56 -5.16 -23.36
N PRO A 82 -0.79 -6.25 -23.18
CA PRO A 82 0.30 -6.59 -24.11
C PRO A 82 -0.16 -6.74 -25.57
N MET A 83 -1.44 -7.00 -25.81
CA MET A 83 -2.02 -7.21 -27.16
C MET A 83 -2.60 -5.93 -27.77
N GLY A 84 -2.63 -4.81 -27.03
CA GLY A 84 -3.19 -3.55 -27.48
C GLY A 84 -4.24 -2.98 -26.50
N ILE A 85 -5.09 -2.10 -27.02
CA ILE A 85 -6.13 -1.43 -26.25
C ILE A 85 -7.40 -2.28 -26.28
N GLU A 86 -7.86 -2.71 -25.11
CA GLU A 86 -9.18 -3.29 -24.93
C GLU A 86 -10.16 -2.22 -24.44
N ILE A 87 -11.38 -2.21 -24.99
CA ILE A 87 -12.47 -1.33 -24.58
C ILE A 87 -13.62 -2.17 -24.05
N ILE A 88 -14.06 -1.88 -22.83
CA ILE A 88 -15.18 -2.56 -22.17
C ILE A 88 -16.24 -1.50 -21.85
N ASN A 89 -17.45 -1.68 -22.38
CA ASN A 89 -18.59 -0.75 -22.22
C ASN A 89 -19.32 -0.93 -20.87
N ASP A 90 -18.57 -1.06 -19.78
CA ASP A 90 -19.06 -1.05 -18.40
C ASP A 90 -18.26 0.00 -17.60
N SER A 91 -18.74 0.37 -16.41
CA SER A 91 -18.00 1.21 -15.47
C SER A 91 -17.06 0.37 -14.59
N ALA A 92 -15.95 0.98 -14.17
CA ALA A 92 -15.00 0.33 -13.26
C ALA A 92 -15.21 0.68 -11.79
N VAL A 93 -14.92 -0.29 -10.93
CA VAL A 93 -14.67 -0.11 -9.49
C VAL A 93 -13.17 -0.01 -9.28
N ILE A 94 -12.73 0.99 -8.53
CA ILE A 94 -11.32 1.33 -8.39
C ILE A 94 -10.82 0.85 -7.02
N ALA A 95 -10.09 -0.25 -7.04
CA ALA A 95 -9.40 -0.86 -5.91
C ALA A 95 -7.86 -0.67 -6.01
N ALA A 96 -7.42 0.46 -6.56
CA ALA A 96 -6.02 0.74 -6.89
C ALA A 96 -5.10 0.95 -5.67
N GLY A 97 -5.67 0.99 -4.46
CA GLY A 97 -4.94 1.09 -3.21
C GLY A 97 -4.52 2.52 -2.85
N ALA A 98 -3.53 2.60 -1.97
CA ALA A 98 -2.95 3.84 -1.49
C ALA A 98 -1.42 3.74 -1.47
N VAL A 99 -0.77 4.89 -1.51
CA VAL A 99 0.68 5.02 -1.38
C VAL A 99 1.00 5.97 -0.25
N ASP A 100 2.13 5.77 0.41
CA ASP A 100 2.60 6.74 1.38
C ASP A 100 2.76 8.14 0.74
N CYS A 101 2.48 9.17 1.53
CA CYS A 101 2.87 10.52 1.17
C CYS A 101 4.40 10.60 1.03
N ASN A 102 4.87 11.43 0.10
CA ASN A 102 6.30 11.61 -0.11
C ASN A 102 6.96 12.02 1.23
N PRO A 103 8.04 11.37 1.68
CA PRO A 103 8.75 11.72 2.91
C PRO A 103 9.55 13.01 2.68
N TRP A 104 8.84 14.11 2.45
CA TRP A 104 9.44 15.41 2.23
C TRP A 104 9.99 15.96 3.54
N THR A 105 11.23 16.44 3.48
CA THR A 105 12.00 16.98 4.60
C THR A 105 12.51 18.38 4.26
N TYR A 106 12.80 19.16 5.30
CA TYR A 106 13.58 20.39 5.17
C TYR A 106 15.08 20.07 5.14
N GLY A 107 15.92 21.03 4.72
CA GLY A 107 17.38 20.87 4.67
C GLY A 107 17.88 20.13 3.43
N LYS A 108 18.85 19.23 3.61
CA LYS A 108 19.45 18.44 2.53
C LYS A 108 18.61 17.22 2.17
N ARG A 109 18.86 16.63 0.99
CA ARG A 109 18.22 15.39 0.53
C ARG A 109 19.23 14.27 0.27
N PRO A 110 20.02 13.87 1.28
CA PRO A 110 20.93 12.76 1.11
C PRO A 110 20.16 11.42 1.02
N PRO A 111 20.79 10.35 0.52
CA PRO A 111 20.26 8.99 0.65
C PRO A 111 19.97 8.62 2.12
N GLY A 112 19.01 7.72 2.36
CA GLY A 112 18.65 7.25 3.71
C GLY A 112 17.34 7.80 4.26
N VAL A 113 16.55 8.52 3.45
CA VAL A 113 15.17 8.94 3.81
C VAL A 113 14.18 8.03 3.09
N PHE A 114 13.29 7.38 3.83
CA PHE A 114 12.31 6.43 3.31
C PHE A 114 10.90 6.73 3.84
N SER A 115 9.88 6.37 3.06
CA SER A 115 8.54 6.15 3.61
C SER A 115 8.46 4.74 4.22
N PRO A 116 7.50 4.45 5.11
CA PRO A 116 7.25 3.09 5.59
C PRO A 116 7.11 2.05 4.47
N GLU A 117 6.28 2.30 3.45
CA GLU A 117 6.08 1.44 2.28
C GLU A 117 7.41 1.10 1.61
N THR A 118 8.29 2.10 1.42
CA THR A 118 9.60 1.90 0.80
C THR A 118 10.53 1.09 1.70
N ALA A 119 10.59 1.43 3.00
CA ALA A 119 11.42 0.72 3.97
C ALA A 119 11.00 -0.75 4.09
N ILE A 120 9.70 -1.03 4.25
CA ILE A 120 9.13 -2.37 4.31
C ILE A 120 9.51 -3.17 3.07
N LYS A 121 9.35 -2.56 1.88
CA LYS A 121 9.69 -3.21 0.62
C LYS A 121 11.17 -3.58 0.55
N LEU A 122 12.07 -2.68 0.93
CA LEU A 122 13.51 -2.94 0.94
C LEU A 122 13.87 -4.08 1.92
N ILE A 123 13.32 -4.03 3.13
CA ILE A 123 13.51 -5.07 4.16
C ILE A 123 13.01 -6.43 3.65
N ALA A 124 11.81 -6.47 3.05
CA ALA A 124 11.20 -7.67 2.49
C ALA A 124 12.04 -8.31 1.37
N TYR A 125 12.88 -7.52 0.69
CA TYR A 125 13.81 -8.01 -0.33
C TYR A 125 15.24 -8.26 0.22
N GLY A 126 15.41 -8.20 1.54
CA GLY A 126 16.69 -8.50 2.21
C GLY A 126 17.71 -7.37 2.18
N TYR A 127 17.32 -6.16 1.77
CA TYR A 127 18.24 -5.01 1.79
C TYR A 127 18.36 -4.44 3.20
N SER A 128 19.59 -4.09 3.59
CA SER A 128 19.84 -3.25 4.77
C SER A 128 19.50 -1.80 4.44
N ILE A 129 18.69 -1.18 5.29
CA ILE A 129 18.27 0.21 5.10
C ILE A 129 19.03 1.19 6.00
N GLY A 130 19.92 0.74 6.89
CA GLY A 130 20.62 1.57 7.88
C GLY A 130 21.01 0.76 9.12
N ARG A 131 21.68 1.40 10.09
CA ARG A 131 21.98 0.84 11.42
C ARG A 131 21.42 1.67 12.57
N ARG A 132 21.29 2.98 12.38
CA ARG A 132 20.72 3.92 13.36
C ARG A 132 19.54 4.62 12.72
N ILE A 133 18.34 4.22 13.12
CA ILE A 133 17.12 4.54 12.38
C ILE A 133 16.24 5.41 13.26
N LEU A 134 15.88 6.59 12.76
CA LEU A 134 14.81 7.39 13.34
C LEU A 134 13.48 7.05 12.65
N LEU A 135 12.49 6.64 13.43
CA LEU A 135 11.10 6.55 12.99
C LEU A 135 10.37 7.85 13.36
N ALA A 136 9.83 8.55 12.36
CA ALA A 136 9.16 9.82 12.52
C ALA A 136 7.68 9.73 12.09
N GLY A 137 6.78 10.22 12.95
CA GLY A 137 5.33 10.19 12.76
C GLY A 137 4.61 9.17 13.64
N GLU A 138 3.30 9.05 13.47
CA GLU A 138 2.44 8.15 14.25
C GLU A 138 1.56 7.27 13.35
N ASP A 139 1.77 5.95 13.42
CA ASP A 139 0.90 4.90 12.88
C ASP A 139 1.35 3.55 13.43
N LYS A 140 0.42 2.59 13.52
CA LYS A 140 0.73 1.21 13.98
C LYS A 140 1.78 0.51 13.10
N VAL A 141 1.88 0.89 11.83
CA VAL A 141 2.91 0.35 10.93
C VAL A 141 4.32 0.70 11.42
N LEU A 142 4.51 1.85 12.09
CA LEU A 142 5.79 2.23 12.66
C LEU A 142 6.15 1.38 13.88
N ASP A 143 5.17 0.95 14.67
CA ASP A 143 5.37 0.03 15.80
C ASP A 143 5.83 -1.35 15.33
N LEU A 144 5.25 -1.83 14.21
CA LEU A 144 5.69 -3.06 13.55
C LEU A 144 7.11 -2.91 13.00
N LEU A 145 7.41 -1.78 12.35
CA LEU A 145 8.75 -1.51 11.83
C LEU A 145 9.79 -1.43 12.94
N GLU A 146 9.48 -0.79 14.07
CA GLU A 146 10.34 -0.76 15.25
C GLU A 146 10.66 -2.18 15.74
N THR A 147 9.65 -3.04 15.82
CA THR A 147 9.82 -4.45 16.22
C THR A 147 10.73 -5.21 15.26
N VAL A 148 10.55 -5.04 13.95
CA VAL A 148 11.37 -5.69 12.91
C VAL A 148 12.81 -5.19 12.96
N LEU A 149 13.01 -3.87 13.09
CA LEU A 149 14.31 -3.22 13.00
C LEU A 149 15.13 -3.34 14.28
N GLY A 150 14.49 -3.27 15.46
CA GLY A 150 15.14 -3.33 16.77
C GLY A 150 15.91 -4.62 17.04
N ARG A 151 15.70 -5.67 16.23
CA ARG A 151 16.50 -6.90 16.27
C ARG A 151 17.94 -6.72 15.76
N LYS A 152 18.20 -5.70 14.94
CA LYS A 152 19.48 -5.52 14.21
C LYS A 152 19.98 -4.08 14.15
N CYS A 153 19.16 -3.11 14.53
CA CYS A 153 19.43 -1.68 14.42
C CYS A 153 19.17 -0.99 15.76
N GLU A 154 19.84 0.13 15.98
CA GLU A 154 19.43 1.11 16.98
C GLU A 154 18.26 1.90 16.40
N VAL A 155 17.14 1.95 17.13
CA VAL A 155 15.91 2.60 16.67
C VAL A 155 15.48 3.64 17.68
N GLU A 156 15.27 4.86 17.21
CA GLU A 156 14.71 5.97 17.98
C GLU A 156 13.40 6.43 17.35
N ARG A 157 12.56 7.13 18.13
CA ARG A 157 11.24 7.57 17.69
C ARG A 157 10.97 9.02 18.01
N THR A 158 10.29 9.67 17.07
CA THR A 158 9.64 10.96 17.29
C THR A 158 8.25 10.94 16.66
N LYS A 159 7.31 11.67 17.26
CA LYS A 159 5.97 11.86 16.68
C LYS A 159 5.95 12.94 15.61
N SER A 160 7.01 13.76 15.53
CA SER A 160 7.09 14.85 14.57
C SER A 160 7.06 14.34 13.15
N THR A 161 6.38 15.10 12.28
CA THR A 161 6.41 14.89 10.83
C THR A 161 7.06 16.05 10.08
N GLU A 162 7.42 17.10 10.82
CA GLU A 162 8.17 18.27 10.35
C GLU A 162 9.62 18.06 10.79
N VAL A 163 10.48 17.64 9.86
CA VAL A 163 11.85 17.23 10.17
C VAL A 163 12.86 17.93 9.26
N TYR A 164 13.99 18.33 9.84
CA TYR A 164 15.12 18.91 9.12
C TYR A 164 16.24 17.87 9.02
N VAL A 165 16.68 17.55 7.80
CA VAL A 165 17.69 16.50 7.57
C VAL A 165 19.04 17.12 7.24
N GLU A 166 20.07 16.67 7.97
CA GLU A 166 21.46 16.92 7.64
C GLU A 166 22.18 15.67 7.16
N GLY A 167 23.19 15.88 6.32
CA GLY A 167 23.99 14.82 5.72
C GLY A 167 24.38 15.13 4.28
N ASP A 168 25.49 14.53 3.84
CA ASP A 168 26.01 14.70 2.47
C ASP A 168 25.80 13.43 1.64
N LYS A 169 26.59 12.38 1.92
CA LYS A 169 26.48 11.09 1.23
C LYS A 169 25.33 10.20 1.74
N ARG A 170 24.83 10.50 2.93
CA ARG A 170 23.75 9.81 3.64
C ARG A 170 23.23 10.73 4.75
N VAL A 171 22.02 10.48 5.26
CA VAL A 171 21.54 11.06 6.53
C VAL A 171 22.62 10.88 7.61
N GLN A 172 22.87 11.94 8.37
CA GLN A 172 23.82 11.96 9.50
C GLN A 172 23.14 12.42 10.79
N SER A 173 22.16 13.32 10.68
CA SER A 173 21.27 13.70 11.77
C SER A 173 19.94 14.20 11.24
N VAL A 174 18.94 14.16 12.12
CA VAL A 174 17.61 14.70 11.88
C VAL A 174 17.23 15.54 13.08
N GLU A 175 16.81 16.78 12.85
CA GLU A 175 16.21 17.62 13.87
C GLU A 175 14.68 17.53 13.79
N ALA A 176 14.04 17.31 14.94
CA ALA A 176 12.60 17.26 15.08
C ALA A 176 12.20 17.80 16.46
N ASP A 177 11.21 18.69 16.51
CA ASP A 177 10.70 19.29 17.76
C ASP A 177 11.78 19.92 18.67
N GLY A 178 12.84 20.47 18.07
CA GLY A 178 13.97 21.08 18.79
C GLY A 178 14.98 20.09 19.37
N GLU A 179 14.83 18.80 19.06
CA GLU A 179 15.75 17.73 19.44
C GLU A 179 16.53 17.24 18.21
N GLU A 180 17.83 16.99 18.38
CA GLU A 180 18.68 16.41 17.33
C GLU A 180 18.89 14.91 17.55
N PHE A 181 18.52 14.11 16.56
CA PHE A 181 18.70 12.66 16.53
C PHE A 181 19.88 12.30 15.61
N LYS A 182 20.89 11.58 16.13
CA LYS A 182 22.04 11.12 15.34
C LYS A 182 21.75 9.77 14.68
N CYS A 183 21.23 9.80 13.46
CA CYS A 183 20.83 8.61 12.71
C CYS A 183 21.47 8.54 11.32
N ASP A 184 21.53 7.33 10.74
CA ASP A 184 21.94 7.12 9.34
C ASP A 184 20.76 6.86 8.40
N THR A 185 19.55 6.75 8.96
CA THR A 185 18.32 6.52 8.23
C THR A 185 17.14 7.18 8.94
N LEU A 186 16.28 7.80 8.13
CA LEU A 186 14.99 8.32 8.55
C LEU A 186 13.88 7.54 7.84
N ILE A 187 12.95 6.97 8.60
CA ILE A 187 11.66 6.49 8.09
C ILE A 187 10.60 7.48 8.53
N LEU A 188 10.02 8.21 7.57
CA LEU A 188 9.09 9.30 7.83
C LEU A 188 7.70 8.94 7.30
N PHE A 189 6.72 8.87 8.21
CA PHE A 189 5.33 8.66 7.88
C PHE A 189 4.52 9.95 7.97
N ARG A 190 3.87 10.35 6.88
CA ARG A 190 3.01 11.56 6.80
C ARG A 190 1.59 11.21 6.34
N GLY A 191 1.12 10.01 6.67
CA GLY A 191 -0.12 9.47 6.13
C GLY A 191 0.03 8.90 4.71
N ARG A 192 -1.09 8.41 4.18
CA ARG A 192 -1.18 7.87 2.81
C ARG A 192 -2.20 8.65 1.99
N LYS A 193 -2.06 8.56 0.67
CA LYS A 193 -3.00 9.10 -0.31
C LYS A 193 -3.46 8.00 -1.27
N THR A 194 -4.64 8.18 -1.85
CA THR A 194 -5.16 7.27 -2.87
C THR A 194 -4.17 7.15 -4.03
N PHE A 195 -3.90 5.93 -4.46
CA PHE A 195 -3.10 5.68 -5.65
C PHE A 195 -4.01 5.68 -6.88
N ASN A 196 -4.13 6.85 -7.53
CA ASN A 196 -4.88 6.99 -8.77
C ASN A 196 -4.12 7.88 -9.78
N PRO A 197 -2.96 7.43 -10.28
CA PRO A 197 -2.10 8.24 -11.15
C PRO A 197 -2.73 8.58 -12.51
N LYS A 198 -3.82 7.90 -12.89
CA LYS A 198 -4.57 8.14 -14.13
C LYS A 198 -5.84 8.95 -13.91
N ASN A 199 -6.08 9.45 -12.69
CA ASN A 199 -7.30 10.18 -12.32
C ASN A 199 -8.57 9.47 -12.80
N LEU A 200 -8.59 8.13 -12.69
CA LEU A 200 -9.71 7.29 -13.08
C LEU A 200 -10.97 7.76 -12.34
N GLN A 201 -12.04 8.00 -13.10
CA GLN A 201 -13.33 8.43 -12.58
C GLN A 201 -14.22 7.19 -12.38
N GLY A 202 -14.42 6.79 -11.13
CA GLY A 202 -15.17 5.60 -10.77
C GLY A 202 -15.33 5.48 -9.26
N GLU A 203 -16.08 4.46 -8.82
CA GLU A 203 -16.32 4.22 -7.40
C GLU A 203 -15.06 3.63 -6.75
N LEU A 204 -14.50 4.32 -5.77
CA LEU A 204 -13.32 3.86 -5.03
C LEU A 204 -13.76 2.86 -3.95
N ILE A 205 -12.91 1.86 -3.66
CA ILE A 205 -13.13 0.92 -2.55
C ILE A 205 -11.84 0.59 -1.81
N GLY A 206 -11.97 0.07 -0.59
CA GLY A 206 -10.86 -0.48 0.19
C GLY A 206 -9.77 0.55 0.47
N ASN A 207 -8.50 0.20 0.28
CA ASN A 207 -7.38 1.13 0.55
C ASN A 207 -7.44 2.41 -0.27
N ALA A 208 -8.12 2.43 -1.42
CA ALA A 208 -8.31 3.66 -2.19
C ALA A 208 -9.16 4.70 -1.45
N ILE A 209 -10.02 4.27 -0.52
CA ILE A 209 -10.78 5.13 0.42
C ILE A 209 -10.05 5.25 1.76
N VAL A 210 -9.70 4.11 2.37
CA VAL A 210 -9.20 4.05 3.76
C VAL A 210 -7.83 4.72 3.92
N LYS A 211 -6.94 4.60 2.92
CA LYS A 211 -5.61 5.21 2.91
C LYS A 211 -4.81 4.94 4.19
N GLY A 212 -4.77 3.68 4.64
CA GLY A 212 -4.07 3.29 5.86
C GLY A 212 -3.58 1.84 5.82
N TYR A 213 -2.96 1.42 6.91
CA TYR A 213 -2.45 0.05 7.12
C TYR A 213 -3.39 -0.83 7.97
N ASP A 214 -4.58 -0.34 8.34
CA ASP A 214 -5.60 -1.13 9.03
C ASP A 214 -6.48 -1.90 8.03
N TYR A 215 -6.11 -3.16 7.78
CA TYR A 215 -6.84 -4.02 6.86
C TYR A 215 -8.23 -4.43 7.35
N SER A 216 -8.58 -4.19 8.63
CA SER A 216 -9.95 -4.37 9.13
C SER A 216 -10.87 -3.32 8.53
N SER A 217 -10.45 -2.05 8.57
CA SER A 217 -11.16 -0.94 7.93
C SER A 217 -11.23 -1.09 6.41
N VAL A 218 -10.15 -1.61 5.79
CA VAL A 218 -10.12 -1.92 4.35
C VAL A 218 -11.16 -2.97 3.99
N LYS A 219 -11.20 -4.08 4.74
CA LYS A 219 -12.19 -5.14 4.55
C LYS A 219 -13.61 -4.58 4.67
N LYS A 220 -13.87 -3.80 5.72
CA LYS A 220 -15.16 -3.17 5.93
C LYS A 220 -15.58 -2.30 4.73
N SER A 221 -14.67 -1.45 4.22
CA SER A 221 -14.96 -0.63 3.04
C SER A 221 -15.35 -1.45 1.81
N VAL A 222 -14.75 -2.63 1.61
CA VAL A 222 -15.13 -3.53 0.51
C VAL A 222 -16.50 -4.16 0.75
N GLU A 223 -16.75 -4.68 1.95
CA GLU A 223 -18.04 -5.31 2.29
C GLU A 223 -19.20 -4.31 2.25
N ASP A 224 -18.99 -3.07 2.70
CA ASP A 224 -19.97 -1.98 2.63
C ASP A 224 -20.38 -1.68 1.17
N TYR A 225 -19.41 -1.62 0.25
CA TYR A 225 -19.68 -1.46 -1.19
C TYR A 225 -20.53 -2.61 -1.75
N ILE A 226 -20.14 -3.86 -1.47
CA ILE A 226 -20.84 -5.04 -1.98
C ILE A 226 -22.26 -5.09 -1.41
N ASN A 227 -22.44 -4.80 -0.13
CA ASN A 227 -23.75 -4.81 0.50
C ASN A 227 -24.63 -3.68 -0.05
N LEU A 228 -24.13 -2.46 -0.19
CA LEU A 228 -24.92 -1.34 -0.70
C LEU A 228 -25.39 -1.56 -2.16
N LYS A 229 -24.55 -2.16 -3.01
CA LYS A 229 -24.81 -2.25 -4.46
C LYS A 229 -25.37 -3.59 -4.92
N TYR A 230 -25.14 -4.65 -4.14
CA TYR A 230 -25.47 -6.03 -4.51
C TYR A 230 -26.16 -6.78 -3.36
N SER A 231 -26.92 -6.07 -2.53
CA SER A 231 -27.91 -6.68 -1.63
C SER A 231 -28.87 -7.52 -2.48
N ARG A 232 -29.06 -8.79 -2.11
CA ARG A 232 -30.14 -9.61 -2.66
C ARG A 232 -31.48 -9.13 -2.13
#